data_AF-A0A099ZMW0-F1
#
_entry.id   AF-A0A099ZMW0-F1
#
_cell.length_a   1.000
_cell.length_b   1.000
_cell.length_c   1.000
_cell.angle_alpha   90.00
_cell.angle_beta   90.00
_cell.angle_gamma   90.00
#
_symmetry.space_group_name_H-M   'P 1'
#
loop_
_entity.id
_entity.type
_entity.pdbx_description
1 polymer ?
#
loop_
_entity_poly.entity_id
_entity_poly.type
_entity_poly.pdbx_seq_one_letter_code
_entity_poly.pdbx_strand_id
1 'polypeptide(L)'
;VRMLGPSQPKFDTQETQRIISVLDETIVKLELSSLIPCILDSLDSFADMLGPELTSGLLEHQKLSSKVEDLLSSSREGEPSPAEEQRDSLCLLEEHLKTSVRNILRLLLANPSLCHALPFEVCARQSSAEAFIQAFREFRNFMHERLLTSPLEEKEKIQFMEDISLRIKRNAETLTALKAELAATIQARDEKVWRAAREACVEERGRRHGLNRANITLAVSEAIFYSLLFVVPRAECSWPWKLGNSQSEWLRVPVSNISCCLFQKKCKVEMEIEKWIQKYDADMGEKQAEYEELYALYSEEKAQVSLLQEKHEVLIQEYSQIAEERSVRQQKQKQDSDELVTMTLAATRIQAFWRGYLVRSLFKIKRKKKKKGGGK
;
A
#
# COMPACT_ATOMS: atom_id res chain seq x y z
N VAL A 1 -4.76 13.54 -38.34
CA VAL A 1 -5.74 12.58 -37.80
C VAL A 1 -6.18 13.12 -36.44
N ARG A 2 -7.38 13.72 -36.35
CA ARG A 2 -7.96 14.12 -35.06
C ARG A 2 -8.29 12.83 -34.32
N MET A 3 -7.58 12.55 -33.24
CA MET A 3 -8.02 11.54 -32.29
C MET A 3 -9.32 12.03 -31.69
N LEU A 4 -10.43 11.46 -32.16
CA LEU A 4 -11.70 11.50 -31.47
C LEU A 4 -11.44 10.87 -30.10
N GLY A 5 -11.30 11.71 -29.08
CA GLY A 5 -11.43 11.23 -27.70
C GLY A 5 -12.74 10.46 -27.58
N PRO A 6 -12.81 9.42 -26.73
CA PRO A 6 -14.04 8.65 -26.56
C PRO A 6 -15.16 9.65 -26.28
N SER A 7 -16.19 9.63 -27.13
CA SER A 7 -17.37 10.47 -26.95
C SER A 7 -17.82 10.30 -25.51
N GLN A 8 -17.78 11.38 -24.72
CA GLN A 8 -18.27 11.32 -23.34
C GLN A 8 -19.65 10.68 -23.39
N PRO A 9 -19.85 9.57 -22.65
CA PRO A 9 -21.12 8.88 -22.69
C PRO A 9 -22.17 9.87 -22.19
N LYS A 10 -23.12 10.19 -23.07
CA LYS A 10 -24.18 11.13 -22.77
C LYS A 10 -25.24 10.38 -21.99
N PHE A 11 -25.84 11.04 -21.01
CA PHE A 11 -26.97 10.46 -20.31
C PHE A 11 -28.16 10.31 -21.25
N ASP A 12 -28.59 9.07 -21.48
CA ASP A 12 -29.69 8.75 -22.40
C ASP A 12 -31.07 9.07 -21.80
N THR A 13 -31.17 9.21 -20.47
CA THR A 13 -32.43 9.50 -19.77
C THR A 13 -32.50 10.94 -19.26
N GLN A 14 -33.68 11.55 -19.41
CA GLN A 14 -33.95 12.91 -18.95
C GLN A 14 -33.82 13.03 -17.42
N GLU A 15 -34.13 11.97 -16.68
CA GLU A 15 -34.02 11.93 -15.22
C GLU A 15 -32.57 12.05 -14.77
N THR A 16 -31.66 11.34 -15.43
CA THR A 16 -30.23 11.38 -15.12
C THR A 16 -29.61 12.75 -15.43
N GLN A 17 -30.01 13.36 -16.55
CA GLN A 17 -29.62 14.74 -16.87
C GLN A 17 -30.11 15.73 -15.81
N ARG A 18 -31.34 15.56 -15.31
CA ARG A 18 -31.89 16.40 -14.22
C ARG A 18 -31.10 16.24 -12.92
N ILE A 19 -30.75 15.01 -12.55
CA ILE A 19 -29.96 14.75 -11.34
C ILE A 19 -28.63 15.50 -11.41
N ILE A 20 -27.90 15.38 -12.53
CA ILE A 20 -26.62 16.09 -12.70
C ILE A 20 -26.82 17.60 -12.72
N SER A 21 -27.84 18.12 -13.40
CA SER A 21 -28.11 19.57 -13.39
C SER A 21 -28.40 20.11 -12.00
N VAL A 22 -29.10 19.34 -11.15
CA VAL A 22 -29.36 19.72 -9.77
C VAL A 22 -28.06 19.74 -8.97
N LEU A 23 -27.18 18.76 -9.17
CA LEU A 23 -25.86 18.74 -8.52
C LEU A 23 -25.00 19.94 -8.95
N ASP A 24 -24.96 20.25 -10.25
CA ASP A 24 -24.23 21.40 -10.78
C ASP A 24 -24.81 22.73 -10.24
N GLU A 25 -26.13 22.87 -10.18
CA GLU A 25 -26.78 24.05 -9.59
C GLU A 25 -26.51 24.18 -8.08
N THR A 26 -26.44 23.06 -7.35
CA THR A 26 -26.10 23.09 -5.93
C THR A 26 -24.65 23.48 -5.69
N ILE A 27 -23.71 23.08 -6.55
CA ILE A 27 -22.30 23.50 -6.46
C ILE A 27 -22.20 25.02 -6.59
N VAL A 28 -22.84 25.60 -7.62
CA VAL A 28 -22.86 27.06 -7.83
C VAL A 28 -23.47 27.78 -6.63
N LYS A 29 -24.58 27.27 -6.07
CA LYS A 29 -25.20 27.87 -4.87
C LYS A 29 -24.31 27.78 -3.64
N LEU A 30 -23.59 26.67 -3.45
CA LEU A 30 -22.64 26.50 -2.35
C LEU A 30 -21.48 27.47 -2.48
N GLU A 31 -20.91 27.61 -3.67
CA GLU A 31 -19.85 28.59 -3.96
C GLU A 31 -20.32 30.01 -3.72
N LEU A 32 -21.48 30.41 -4.22
CA LEU A 32 -22.00 31.76 -3.95
C LEU A 32 -22.28 31.99 -2.47
N SER A 33 -22.77 30.97 -1.75
CA SER A 33 -23.03 31.09 -0.31
C SER A 33 -21.76 31.20 0.53
N SER A 34 -20.66 30.56 0.11
CA SER A 34 -19.38 30.64 0.82
C SER A 34 -18.70 32.00 0.67
N LEU A 35 -19.07 32.78 -0.35
CA LEU A 35 -18.58 34.15 -0.55
C LEU A 35 -19.28 35.17 0.36
N ILE A 36 -20.48 34.88 0.89
CA ILE A 36 -21.27 35.82 1.69
C ILE A 36 -20.48 36.40 2.87
N PRO A 37 -19.80 35.60 3.72
CA PRO A 37 -19.00 36.14 4.82
C PRO A 37 -17.88 37.07 4.35
N CYS A 38 -17.18 36.72 3.26
CA CYS A 38 -16.10 37.54 2.72
C CYS A 38 -16.58 38.86 2.12
N ILE A 39 -17.76 38.86 1.49
CA ILE A 39 -18.41 40.08 0.99
C ILE A 39 -18.82 40.97 2.17
N LEU A 40 -19.32 40.39 3.26
CA LEU A 40 -19.70 41.16 4.46
C LEU A 40 -18.51 41.82 5.16
N ASP A 41 -17.33 41.17 5.18
CA ASP A 41 -16.10 41.74 5.73
C ASP A 41 -15.66 43.05 5.01
N SER A 42 -16.10 43.24 3.77
CA SER A 42 -15.70 44.35 2.91
C SER A 42 -16.87 44.89 2.08
N LEU A 43 -18.03 45.04 2.72
CA LEU A 43 -19.27 45.43 2.04
C LEU A 43 -19.15 46.79 1.32
N ASP A 44 -18.41 47.73 1.91
CA ASP A 44 -18.23 49.07 1.37
C ASP A 44 -17.52 49.07 0.00
N SER A 45 -16.60 48.13 -0.25
CA SER A 45 -15.93 48.02 -1.55
C SER A 45 -16.80 47.36 -2.62
N PHE A 46 -17.81 46.60 -2.23
CA PHE A 46 -18.69 45.87 -3.16
C PHE A 46 -20.05 46.55 -3.36
N ALA A 47 -20.39 47.57 -2.56
CA ALA A 47 -21.71 48.20 -2.55
C ALA A 47 -22.16 48.73 -3.93
N ASP A 48 -21.24 49.35 -4.68
CA ASP A 48 -21.50 49.88 -6.03
C ASP A 48 -21.77 48.77 -7.06
N MET A 49 -21.08 47.63 -6.92
CA MET A 49 -21.24 46.48 -7.81
C MET A 49 -22.50 45.67 -7.48
N LEU A 50 -22.80 45.47 -6.19
CA LEU A 50 -23.91 44.65 -5.72
C LEU A 50 -25.28 45.35 -5.89
N GLY A 51 -25.29 46.69 -5.87
CA GLY A 51 -26.50 47.49 -5.94
C GLY A 51 -27.28 47.55 -4.60
N PRO A 52 -28.25 48.47 -4.48
CA PRO A 52 -28.88 48.80 -3.20
C PRO A 52 -29.73 47.67 -2.62
N GLU A 53 -30.39 46.88 -3.47
CA GLU A 53 -31.27 45.78 -3.05
C GLU A 53 -30.47 44.62 -2.45
N LEU A 54 -29.32 44.28 -3.04
CA LEU A 54 -28.45 43.22 -2.54
C LEU A 54 -27.65 43.66 -1.32
N THR A 55 -27.14 44.90 -1.32
CA THR A 55 -26.45 45.50 -0.18
C THR A 55 -27.36 45.59 1.05
N SER A 56 -28.63 46.00 0.88
CA SER A 56 -29.60 45.98 1.98
C SER A 56 -29.93 44.57 2.47
N GLY A 57 -30.07 43.59 1.57
CA GLY A 57 -30.24 42.19 1.93
C GLY A 57 -29.08 41.61 2.73
N LEU A 58 -27.84 41.97 2.38
CA LEU A 58 -26.61 41.59 3.09
C LEU A 58 -26.51 42.26 4.46
N LEU A 59 -26.86 43.54 4.59
CA LEU A 59 -26.91 44.23 5.90
C LEU A 59 -27.92 43.59 6.84
N GLU A 60 -29.11 43.22 6.35
CA GLU A 60 -30.09 42.48 7.15
C GLU A 60 -29.57 41.10 7.55
N HIS A 61 -28.86 40.39 6.66
CA HIS A 61 -28.19 39.13 6.99
C HIS A 61 -27.16 39.30 8.10
N GLN A 62 -26.32 40.33 8.02
CA GLN A 62 -25.32 40.64 9.05
C GLN A 62 -25.98 40.91 10.41
N LYS A 63 -27.05 41.72 10.44
CA LYS A 63 -27.81 41.97 11.68
C LYS A 63 -28.38 40.68 12.28
N LEU A 64 -28.89 39.76 11.45
CA LEU A 64 -29.39 38.46 11.91
C LEU A 64 -28.25 37.59 12.45
N SER A 65 -27.09 37.60 11.78
CA SER A 65 -25.90 36.86 12.22
C SER A 65 -25.39 37.36 13.58
N SER A 66 -25.28 38.68 13.76
CA SER A 66 -24.87 39.27 15.05
C SER A 66 -25.85 38.91 16.18
N LYS A 67 -27.17 38.92 15.91
CA LYS A 67 -28.16 38.48 16.90
C LYS A 67 -27.99 37.01 17.31
N VAL A 68 -27.58 36.13 16.39
CA VAL A 68 -27.26 34.73 16.73
C VAL A 68 -26.02 34.68 17.60
N GLU A 69 -24.96 35.38 17.23
CA GLU A 69 -23.70 35.42 17.98
C GLU A 69 -23.89 35.98 19.40
N ASP A 70 -24.72 37.02 19.56
CA ASP A 70 -25.08 37.60 20.85
C ASP A 70 -25.85 36.61 21.74
N LEU A 71 -26.82 35.87 21.16
CA LEU A 71 -27.58 34.83 21.87
C LEU A 71 -26.73 33.63 22.25
N LEU A 72 -25.74 33.26 21.42
CA LEU A 72 -24.78 32.20 21.72
C LEU A 72 -23.77 32.64 22.79
N SER A 73 -23.35 33.91 22.76
CA SER A 73 -22.41 34.48 23.73
C SER A 73 -23.05 34.65 25.11
N SER A 74 -24.29 35.14 25.16
CA SER A 74 -25.07 35.26 26.40
C SER A 74 -25.46 33.90 27.02
N SER A 75 -25.54 32.83 26.22
CA SER A 75 -25.73 31.46 26.72
C SER A 75 -24.53 30.91 27.50
N ARG A 76 -23.32 31.48 27.32
CA ARG A 76 -22.10 31.01 28.00
C ARG A 76 -21.96 31.59 29.41
N GLU A 77 -22.64 32.71 29.69
CA GLU A 77 -22.65 33.39 30.98
C GLU A 77 -23.85 32.97 31.85
N GLY A 78 -23.85 31.72 32.30
CA GLY A 78 -24.35 31.31 33.63
C GLY A 78 -25.80 31.56 34.08
N GLU A 79 -26.71 32.11 33.30
CA GLU A 79 -28.10 32.35 33.73
C GLU A 79 -29.05 31.19 33.36
N PRO A 80 -29.84 30.65 34.31
CA PRO A 80 -30.80 29.57 34.07
C PRO A 80 -32.08 30.12 33.42
N SER A 81 -31.96 30.64 32.21
CA SER A 81 -33.09 30.93 31.32
C SER A 81 -33.82 29.62 30.97
N PRO A 82 -35.16 29.61 30.80
CA PRO A 82 -35.89 28.42 30.37
C PRO A 82 -35.33 27.95 29.02
N ALA A 83 -34.57 26.86 29.05
CA ALA A 83 -33.87 26.31 27.89
C ALA A 83 -34.77 25.99 26.68
N GLU A 84 -36.09 25.93 26.85
CA GLU A 84 -37.06 25.78 25.77
C GLU A 84 -37.31 27.09 25.01
N GLU A 85 -37.46 28.25 25.68
CA GLU A 85 -37.72 29.55 25.01
C GLU A 85 -36.50 30.04 24.22
N GLN A 86 -35.29 29.77 24.72
CA GLN A 86 -34.04 30.12 24.06
C GLN A 86 -33.73 29.19 22.87
N ARG A 87 -34.17 27.93 22.92
CA ARG A 87 -34.11 27.02 21.77
C ARG A 87 -35.10 27.43 20.69
N ASP A 88 -36.33 27.79 21.08
CA ASP A 88 -37.35 28.24 20.13
C ASP A 88 -36.92 29.54 19.43
N SER A 89 -36.30 30.48 20.15
CA SER A 89 -35.78 31.71 19.55
C SER A 89 -34.60 31.46 18.60
N LEU A 90 -33.69 30.56 18.95
CA LEU A 90 -32.61 30.12 18.04
C LEU A 90 -33.15 29.43 16.79
N CYS A 91 -34.13 28.54 16.92
CA CYS A 91 -34.79 27.90 15.77
C CYS A 91 -35.46 28.91 14.84
N LEU A 92 -36.16 29.91 15.39
CA LEU A 92 -36.75 30.98 14.59
C LEU A 92 -35.68 31.79 13.86
N LEU A 93 -34.59 32.13 14.56
CA LEU A 93 -33.50 32.92 13.99
C LEU A 93 -32.72 32.15 12.92
N GLU A 94 -32.56 30.83 13.08
CA GLU A 94 -32.00 29.94 12.07
C GLU A 94 -32.86 29.94 10.78
N GLU A 95 -34.19 29.86 10.91
CA GLU A 95 -35.10 29.97 9.76
C GLU A 95 -35.03 31.35 9.10
N HIS A 96 -34.87 32.42 9.88
CA HIS A 96 -34.62 33.76 9.35
C HIS A 96 -33.28 33.87 8.60
N LEU A 97 -32.22 33.23 9.09
CA LEU A 97 -30.95 33.15 8.38
C LEU A 97 -31.06 32.35 7.08
N LYS A 98 -31.70 31.18 7.11
CA LYS A 98 -31.94 30.37 5.90
C LYS A 98 -32.71 31.15 4.84
N THR A 99 -33.77 31.86 5.24
CA THR A 99 -34.57 32.68 4.31
C THR A 99 -33.79 33.87 3.79
N SER A 100 -32.97 34.51 4.64
CA SER A 100 -32.05 35.58 4.24
C SER A 100 -31.02 35.11 3.21
N VAL A 101 -30.33 34.00 3.44
CA VAL A 101 -29.38 33.40 2.47
C VAL A 101 -30.08 33.04 1.17
N ARG A 102 -31.28 32.44 1.23
CA ARG A 102 -32.08 32.13 0.02
C ARG A 102 -32.45 33.39 -0.76
N ASN A 103 -32.79 34.49 -0.09
CA ASN A 103 -33.10 35.75 -0.75
C ASN A 103 -31.86 36.35 -1.42
N ILE A 104 -30.72 36.38 -0.73
CA ILE A 104 -29.44 36.83 -1.27
C ILE A 104 -29.06 35.99 -2.51
N LEU A 105 -29.13 34.67 -2.42
CA LEU A 105 -28.83 33.78 -3.55
C LEU A 105 -29.77 34.01 -4.74
N ARG A 106 -31.07 34.28 -4.51
CA ARG A 106 -31.99 34.63 -5.60
C ARG A 106 -31.60 35.92 -6.29
N LEU A 107 -31.20 36.95 -5.54
CA LEU A 107 -30.75 38.24 -6.08
C LEU A 107 -29.42 38.12 -6.83
N LEU A 108 -28.49 37.28 -6.33
CA LEU A 108 -27.23 36.96 -7.01
C LEU A 108 -27.49 36.21 -8.32
N LEU A 109 -28.28 35.14 -8.29
CA LEU A 109 -28.59 34.32 -9.46
C LEU A 109 -29.43 35.06 -10.52
N ALA A 110 -30.19 36.09 -10.11
CA ALA A 110 -30.89 36.97 -11.04
C ALA A 110 -29.93 37.84 -11.88
N ASN A 111 -28.66 37.98 -11.45
CA ASN A 111 -27.63 38.78 -12.11
C ASN A 111 -26.42 37.91 -12.52
N PRO A 112 -26.45 37.27 -13.70
CA PRO A 112 -25.39 36.34 -14.13
C PRO A 112 -23.99 36.95 -14.19
N SER A 113 -23.88 38.24 -14.48
CA SER A 113 -22.59 38.97 -14.49
C SER A 113 -21.93 39.00 -13.12
N LEU A 114 -22.70 39.17 -12.04
CA LEU A 114 -22.20 39.18 -10.67
C LEU A 114 -21.71 37.80 -10.25
N CYS A 115 -22.43 36.73 -10.63
CA CYS A 115 -22.03 35.36 -10.35
C CYS A 115 -20.65 35.01 -10.95
N HIS A 116 -20.30 35.60 -12.09
CA HIS A 116 -19.01 35.39 -12.72
C HIS A 116 -17.91 36.33 -12.19
N ALA A 117 -18.24 37.56 -11.79
CA ALA A 117 -17.26 38.54 -11.33
C ALA A 117 -16.84 38.33 -9.86
N LEU A 118 -17.79 38.03 -8.98
CA LEU A 118 -17.56 37.91 -7.52
C LEU A 118 -16.48 36.90 -7.13
N PRO A 119 -16.40 35.68 -7.72
CA PRO A 119 -15.36 34.72 -7.36
C PRO A 119 -13.94 35.23 -7.62
N PHE A 120 -13.72 36.06 -8.66
CA PHE A 120 -12.40 36.61 -8.99
C PHE A 120 -12.00 37.77 -8.08
N GLU A 121 -12.95 38.59 -7.64
CA GLU A 121 -12.69 39.71 -6.73
C GLU A 121 -12.48 39.26 -5.28
N VAL A 122 -13.13 38.18 -4.86
CA VAL A 122 -13.08 37.64 -3.48
C VAL A 122 -11.94 36.61 -3.28
N CYS A 123 -11.21 36.28 -4.35
CA CYS A 123 -10.36 35.09 -4.51
C CYS A 123 -9.12 34.94 -3.59
N ALA A 124 -8.98 35.73 -2.51
CA ALA A 124 -7.80 35.74 -1.65
C ALA A 124 -7.97 35.01 -0.30
N ARG A 125 -9.17 34.55 0.07
CA ARG A 125 -9.41 33.89 1.37
C ARG A 125 -9.97 32.49 1.16
N GLN A 126 -9.22 31.47 1.58
CA GLN A 126 -9.73 30.09 1.64
C GLN A 126 -10.95 30.06 2.57
N SER A 127 -12.12 29.83 1.99
CA SER A 127 -13.35 29.70 2.77
C SER A 127 -13.27 28.40 3.59
N SER A 128 -13.76 28.39 4.83
CA SER A 128 -13.89 27.16 5.62
C SER A 128 -14.79 26.11 4.93
N ALA A 129 -15.62 26.56 3.99
CA ALA A 129 -16.50 25.75 3.17
C ALA A 129 -15.80 25.08 1.96
N GLU A 130 -14.56 25.44 1.63
CA GLU A 130 -13.87 24.94 0.42
C GLU A 130 -13.73 23.42 0.43
N ALA A 131 -13.37 22.82 1.57
CA ALA A 131 -13.27 21.37 1.71
C ALA A 131 -14.61 20.67 1.44
N PHE A 132 -15.72 21.29 1.85
CA PHE A 132 -17.06 20.77 1.60
C PHE A 132 -17.47 20.92 0.13
N ILE A 133 -17.18 22.06 -0.49
CA ILE A 133 -17.43 22.31 -1.92
C ILE A 133 -16.64 21.29 -2.76
N GLN A 134 -15.38 21.06 -2.43
CA GLN A 134 -14.53 20.08 -3.11
C GLN A 134 -15.06 18.65 -2.95
N ALA A 135 -15.43 18.25 -1.74
CA ALA A 135 -16.06 16.94 -1.51
C ALA A 135 -17.37 16.77 -2.29
N PHE A 136 -18.16 17.85 -2.44
CA PHE A 136 -19.39 17.82 -3.22
C PHE A 136 -19.12 17.73 -4.73
N ARG A 137 -18.05 18.37 -5.23
CA ARG A 137 -17.58 18.21 -6.62
C ARG A 137 -17.15 16.76 -6.90
N GLU A 138 -16.46 16.14 -5.96
CA GLU A 138 -16.09 14.71 -6.04
C GLU A 138 -17.33 13.82 -6.03
N PHE A 139 -18.29 14.09 -5.15
CA PHE A 139 -19.58 13.39 -5.14
C PHE A 139 -20.33 13.53 -6.46
N ARG A 140 -20.36 14.72 -7.05
CA ARG A 140 -20.96 14.94 -8.38
C ARG A 140 -20.28 14.10 -9.45
N ASN A 141 -18.95 14.02 -9.46
CA ASN A 141 -18.21 13.21 -10.42
C ASN A 141 -18.46 11.71 -10.21
N PHE A 142 -18.51 11.27 -8.95
CA PHE A 142 -18.89 9.90 -8.60
C PHE A 142 -20.30 9.56 -9.09
N MET A 143 -21.28 10.43 -8.85
CA MET A 143 -22.65 10.25 -9.33
C MET A 143 -22.70 10.23 -10.86
N HIS A 144 -21.92 11.08 -11.52
CA HIS A 144 -21.80 11.09 -12.97
C HIS A 144 -21.31 9.73 -13.48
N GLU A 145 -20.24 9.17 -12.91
CA GLU A 145 -19.76 7.83 -13.28
C GLU A 145 -20.80 6.74 -12.99
N ARG A 146 -21.41 6.75 -11.80
CA ARG A 146 -22.44 5.77 -11.42
C ARG A 146 -23.66 5.77 -12.33
N LEU A 147 -24.05 6.94 -12.79
CA LEU A 147 -25.23 7.10 -13.65
C LEU A 147 -24.94 6.73 -15.10
N LEU A 148 -23.66 6.67 -15.49
CA LEU A 148 -23.22 6.16 -16.79
C LEU A 148 -23.01 4.65 -16.79
N THR A 149 -22.73 4.05 -15.64
CA THR A 149 -22.52 2.61 -15.51
C THR A 149 -23.86 1.87 -15.50
N SER A 150 -24.05 0.94 -16.43
CA SER A 150 -25.20 0.04 -16.39
C SER A 150 -25.09 -0.92 -15.19
N PRO A 151 -26.21 -1.31 -14.54
CA PRO A 151 -26.19 -2.30 -13.46
C PRO A 151 -25.67 -3.68 -13.91
N LEU A 152 -25.70 -3.97 -15.22
CA LEU A 152 -25.09 -5.17 -15.78
C LEU A 152 -23.57 -5.03 -15.86
N GLU A 153 -23.08 -3.91 -16.39
CA GLU A 153 -21.64 -3.61 -16.50
C GLU A 153 -20.96 -3.57 -15.13
N GLU A 154 -21.63 -3.04 -14.10
CA GLU A 154 -21.10 -3.03 -12.74
C GLU A 154 -20.97 -4.46 -12.18
N LYS A 155 -21.94 -5.35 -12.44
CA LYS A 155 -21.86 -6.76 -12.05
C LYS A 155 -20.75 -7.51 -12.80
N GLU A 156 -20.61 -7.28 -14.09
CA GLU A 156 -19.55 -7.88 -14.90
C GLU A 156 -18.17 -7.44 -14.42
N LYS A 157 -18.00 -6.16 -14.08
CA LYS A 157 -16.77 -5.63 -13.50
C LYS A 157 -16.45 -6.28 -12.15
N ILE A 158 -17.46 -6.45 -11.28
CA ILE A 158 -17.29 -7.13 -9.98
C ILE A 158 -16.84 -8.57 -10.19
N GLN A 159 -17.53 -9.33 -11.05
CA GLN A 159 -17.18 -10.73 -11.35
C GLN A 159 -15.78 -10.85 -11.94
N PHE A 160 -15.40 -9.95 -12.85
CA PHE A 160 -14.05 -9.92 -13.41
C PHE A 160 -12.97 -9.67 -12.36
N MET A 161 -13.20 -8.74 -11.42
CA MET A 161 -12.26 -8.51 -10.32
C MET A 161 -12.16 -9.70 -9.36
N GLU A 162 -13.28 -10.38 -9.09
CA GLU A 162 -13.31 -11.60 -8.28
C GLU A 162 -12.51 -12.74 -8.96
N ASP A 163 -12.70 -12.92 -10.26
CA ASP A 163 -11.95 -13.91 -11.05
C ASP A 163 -10.44 -13.63 -11.06
N ILE A 164 -10.04 -12.37 -11.24
CA ILE A 164 -8.63 -11.97 -11.12
C ILE A 164 -8.10 -12.28 -9.73
N SER A 165 -8.86 -11.94 -8.68
CA SER A 165 -8.46 -12.17 -7.30
C SER A 165 -8.26 -13.66 -7.00
N LEU A 166 -9.13 -14.52 -7.53
CA LEU A 166 -8.99 -15.96 -7.43
C LEU A 166 -7.75 -16.48 -8.18
N ARG A 167 -7.47 -15.95 -9.37
CA ARG A 167 -6.25 -16.30 -10.12
C ARG A 167 -4.99 -15.89 -9.36
N ILE A 168 -4.97 -14.70 -8.78
CA ILE A 168 -3.84 -14.23 -7.97
C ILE A 168 -3.60 -15.15 -6.78
N LYS A 169 -4.67 -15.59 -6.08
CA LYS A 169 -4.55 -16.55 -4.97
C LYS A 169 -3.96 -17.88 -5.40
N ARG A 170 -4.45 -18.48 -6.48
CA ARG A 170 -3.91 -19.74 -7.04
C ARG A 170 -2.44 -19.59 -7.47
N ASN A 171 -2.10 -18.46 -8.09
CA ASN A 171 -0.73 -18.17 -8.47
C ASN A 171 0.18 -18.00 -7.23
N ALA A 172 -0.32 -17.36 -6.16
CA ALA A 172 0.42 -17.24 -4.92
C ALA A 172 0.66 -18.62 -4.27
N GLU A 173 -0.35 -19.49 -4.23
CA GLU A 173 -0.24 -20.86 -3.70
C GLU A 173 0.73 -21.73 -4.52
N THR A 174 0.70 -21.63 -5.84
CA THR A 174 1.66 -22.34 -6.70
C THR A 174 3.07 -21.80 -6.54
N LEU A 175 3.25 -20.49 -6.41
CA LEU A 175 4.55 -19.88 -6.12
C LEU A 175 5.10 -20.31 -4.76
N THR A 176 4.28 -20.41 -3.72
CA THR A 176 4.74 -20.89 -2.40
C THR A 176 5.11 -22.38 -2.45
N ALA A 177 4.34 -23.20 -3.16
CA ALA A 177 4.67 -24.61 -3.37
C ALA A 177 6.01 -24.79 -4.11
N LEU A 178 6.19 -24.10 -5.24
CA LEU A 178 7.44 -24.15 -6.01
C LEU A 178 8.64 -23.63 -5.21
N LYS A 179 8.45 -22.57 -4.41
CA LYS A 179 9.50 -22.08 -3.50
C LYS A 179 9.87 -23.11 -2.44
N ALA A 180 8.90 -23.84 -1.90
CA ALA A 180 9.16 -24.90 -0.93
C ALA A 180 9.90 -26.09 -1.57
N GLU A 181 9.53 -26.49 -2.79
CA GLU A 181 10.23 -27.52 -3.54
C GLU A 181 11.68 -27.13 -3.86
N LEU A 182 11.90 -25.88 -4.28
CA LEU A 182 13.24 -25.35 -4.52
C LEU A 182 14.07 -25.31 -3.24
N ALA A 183 13.50 -24.89 -2.11
CA ALA A 183 14.19 -24.94 -0.82
C ALA A 183 14.55 -26.37 -0.41
N ALA A 184 13.65 -27.33 -0.59
CA ALA A 184 13.89 -28.74 -0.28
C ALA A 184 14.99 -29.34 -1.16
N THR A 185 15.03 -29.02 -2.46
CA THR A 185 16.08 -29.48 -3.37
C THR A 185 17.45 -28.88 -3.04
N ILE A 186 17.51 -27.61 -2.64
CA ILE A 186 18.73 -26.96 -2.15
C ILE A 186 19.23 -27.66 -0.88
N GLN A 187 18.36 -27.85 0.13
CA GLN A 187 18.72 -28.54 1.36
C GLN A 187 19.24 -29.95 1.10
N ALA A 188 18.57 -30.72 0.23
CA ALA A 188 19.02 -32.06 -0.13
C ALA A 188 20.39 -32.06 -0.85
N ARG A 189 20.68 -31.03 -1.66
CA ARG A 189 22.01 -30.84 -2.28
C ARG A 189 23.05 -30.49 -1.22
N ASP A 190 22.76 -29.56 -0.34
CA ASP A 190 23.68 -29.11 0.71
C ASP A 190 24.01 -30.25 1.68
N GLU A 191 23.03 -31.08 2.04
CA GLU A 191 23.25 -32.30 2.83
C GLU A 191 24.16 -33.30 2.13
N LYS A 192 24.04 -33.44 0.79
CA LYS A 192 24.94 -34.30 0.00
C LYS A 192 26.36 -33.73 -0.01
N VAL A 193 26.50 -32.42 -0.24
CA VAL A 193 27.80 -31.72 -0.22
C VAL A 193 28.45 -31.84 1.16
N TRP A 194 27.67 -31.63 2.23
CA TRP A 194 28.14 -31.75 3.60
C TRP A 194 28.59 -33.18 3.93
N ARG A 195 27.84 -34.20 3.49
CA ARG A 195 28.25 -35.60 3.63
C ARG A 195 29.55 -35.90 2.89
N ALA A 196 29.67 -35.49 1.63
CA ALA A 196 30.89 -35.67 0.83
C ALA A 196 32.10 -34.95 1.46
N ALA A 197 31.91 -33.72 1.95
CA ALA A 197 32.96 -32.96 2.64
C ALA A 197 33.41 -33.65 3.94
N ARG A 198 32.46 -34.23 4.70
CA ARG A 198 32.77 -35.00 5.91
C ARG A 198 33.58 -36.25 5.59
N GLU A 199 33.19 -36.99 4.55
CA GLU A 199 33.92 -38.17 4.07
C GLU A 199 35.35 -37.82 3.64
N ALA A 200 35.52 -36.77 2.83
CA ALA A 200 36.83 -36.27 2.41
C ALA A 200 37.72 -35.85 3.60
N CYS A 201 37.14 -35.21 4.63
CA CYS A 201 37.88 -34.85 5.85
C CYS A 201 38.37 -36.07 6.63
N VAL A 202 37.57 -37.14 6.68
CA VAL A 202 37.95 -38.40 7.34
C VAL A 202 39.06 -39.09 6.55
N GLU A 203 38.94 -39.13 5.22
CA GLU A 203 39.96 -39.70 4.33
C GLU A 203 41.29 -38.94 4.44
N GLU A 204 41.28 -37.62 4.37
CA GLU A 204 42.48 -36.78 4.48
C GLU A 204 43.14 -36.91 5.86
N ARG A 205 42.34 -37.04 6.93
CA ARG A 205 42.87 -37.35 8.27
C ARG A 205 43.55 -38.72 8.29
N GLY A 206 42.93 -39.75 7.70
CA GLY A 206 43.52 -41.08 7.55
C GLY A 206 44.84 -41.05 6.78
N ARG A 207 44.87 -40.34 5.64
CA ARG A 207 46.07 -40.14 4.81
C ARG A 207 47.19 -39.47 5.59
N ARG A 208 46.89 -38.40 6.35
CA ARG A 208 47.85 -37.70 7.21
C ARG A 208 48.42 -38.61 8.31
N HIS A 209 47.57 -39.41 8.96
CA HIS A 209 48.05 -40.40 9.94
C HIS A 209 48.93 -41.47 9.29
N GLY A 210 48.61 -41.92 8.07
CA GLY A 210 49.44 -42.85 7.30
C GLY A 210 50.81 -42.26 6.96
N LEU A 211 50.85 -41.02 6.46
CA LEU A 211 52.10 -40.31 6.14
C LEU A 211 52.96 -40.10 7.38
N ASN A 212 52.36 -39.68 8.50
CA ASN A 212 53.08 -39.53 9.77
C ASN A 212 53.68 -40.85 10.26
N ARG A 213 52.95 -41.97 10.15
CA ARG A 213 53.50 -43.29 10.48
C ARG A 213 54.67 -43.64 9.57
N ALA A 214 54.53 -43.48 8.25
CA ALA A 214 55.61 -43.76 7.30
C ALA A 214 56.87 -42.91 7.59
N ASN A 215 56.70 -41.62 7.85
CA ASN A 215 57.80 -40.71 8.21
C ASN A 215 58.49 -41.11 9.52
N ILE A 216 57.73 -41.50 10.55
CA ILE A 216 58.31 -42.01 11.80
C ILE A 216 59.10 -43.31 11.53
N THR A 217 58.56 -44.21 10.70
CA THR A 217 59.22 -45.48 10.37
C THR A 217 60.51 -45.25 9.60
N LEU A 218 60.50 -44.30 8.65
CA LEU A 218 61.68 -43.88 7.90
C LEU A 218 62.74 -43.27 8.82
N ALA A 219 62.35 -42.35 9.71
CA ALA A 219 63.27 -41.71 10.66
C ALA A 219 63.91 -42.71 11.63
N VAL A 220 63.15 -43.72 12.08
CA VAL A 220 63.70 -44.82 12.89
C VAL A 220 64.67 -45.66 12.08
N SER A 221 64.36 -45.96 10.82
CA SER A 221 65.22 -46.75 9.93
C SER A 221 66.52 -46.01 9.58
N GLU A 222 66.45 -44.70 9.34
CA GLU A 222 67.62 -43.84 9.15
C GLU A 222 68.48 -43.74 10.41
N ALA A 223 67.88 -43.58 11.59
CA ALA A 223 68.62 -43.59 12.86
C ALA A 223 69.34 -44.93 13.12
N ILE A 224 68.71 -46.05 12.77
CA ILE A 224 69.33 -47.38 12.80
C ILE A 224 70.48 -47.47 11.77
N PHE A 225 70.28 -46.95 10.54
CA PHE A 225 71.31 -46.94 9.50
C PHE A 225 72.53 -46.11 9.88
N TYR A 226 72.36 -44.89 10.42
CA TYR A 226 73.46 -44.05 10.92
C TYR A 226 74.18 -44.70 12.11
N SER A 227 73.48 -45.48 12.94
CA SER A 227 74.09 -46.26 14.02
C SER A 227 74.90 -47.47 13.48
N LEU A 228 74.46 -48.10 12.39
CA LEU A 228 75.15 -49.23 11.75
C LEU A 228 76.34 -48.80 10.87
N LEU A 229 76.28 -47.59 10.28
CA LEU A 229 77.34 -47.05 9.41
C LEU A 229 78.64 -46.75 10.17
N PHE A 230 78.59 -46.63 11.50
CA PHE A 230 79.77 -46.47 12.36
C PHE A 230 80.57 -47.78 12.58
N VAL A 231 80.11 -48.93 12.05
CA VAL A 231 80.63 -50.26 12.43
C VAL A 231 81.16 -51.14 11.27
N VAL A 232 81.22 -50.70 10.01
CA VAL A 232 81.69 -51.61 8.93
C VAL A 232 82.93 -51.11 8.17
N PRO A 233 84.06 -51.87 8.20
CA PRO A 233 85.26 -51.63 7.40
C PRO A 233 85.12 -52.00 5.93
N ARG A 234 85.87 -51.25 5.12
CA ARG A 234 86.13 -51.43 3.68
C ARG A 234 86.88 -52.74 3.41
N ALA A 235 86.37 -53.61 2.54
CA ALA A 235 87.15 -54.71 1.94
C ALA A 235 86.63 -55.13 0.56
N GLU A 236 87.59 -55.38 -0.33
CA GLU A 236 87.49 -55.66 -1.77
C GLU A 236 87.33 -57.16 -2.09
N CYS A 237 87.16 -57.42 -3.41
CA CYS A 237 87.49 -58.63 -4.19
C CYS A 237 86.42 -59.77 -4.26
N SER A 238 86.30 -60.59 -5.32
CA SER A 238 86.61 -60.54 -6.77
C SER A 238 86.26 -61.92 -7.41
N TRP A 239 85.81 -61.92 -8.69
CA TRP A 239 85.82 -63.02 -9.72
C TRP A 239 84.83 -64.22 -9.63
N PRO A 240 84.71 -65.10 -10.66
CA PRO A 240 84.67 -64.98 -12.16
C PRO A 240 83.44 -65.75 -12.78
N TRP A 241 83.04 -65.69 -14.07
CA TRP A 241 83.61 -66.33 -15.28
C TRP A 241 82.87 -65.86 -16.57
N LYS A 242 83.53 -66.04 -17.72
CA LYS A 242 83.16 -65.70 -19.10
C LYS A 242 82.31 -66.79 -19.79
N LEU A 243 81.51 -66.45 -20.82
CA LEU A 243 81.63 -67.01 -22.19
C LEU A 243 80.65 -66.32 -23.17
N GLY A 244 81.09 -66.11 -24.42
CA GLY A 244 80.17 -66.08 -25.57
C GLY A 244 80.06 -64.77 -26.35
N ASN A 245 81.09 -64.46 -27.16
CA ASN A 245 80.88 -63.66 -28.38
C ASN A 245 80.12 -64.53 -29.40
N SER A 246 78.97 -64.06 -29.86
CA SER A 246 78.41 -64.43 -31.15
C SER A 246 77.73 -63.21 -31.75
N GLN A 247 78.46 -62.61 -32.68
CA GLN A 247 77.99 -61.65 -33.64
C GLN A 247 76.87 -62.32 -34.46
N SER A 248 75.63 -61.90 -34.28
CA SER A 248 74.54 -62.21 -35.21
C SER A 248 73.94 -60.90 -35.70
N GLU A 249 74.49 -60.52 -36.84
CA GLU A 249 74.02 -59.60 -37.85
C GLU A 249 72.66 -60.03 -38.38
N TRP A 250 71.58 -59.71 -37.66
CA TRP A 250 70.21 -59.65 -38.19
C TRP A 250 69.45 -58.56 -37.41
N LEU A 251 68.77 -57.65 -38.13
CA LEU A 251 68.02 -56.48 -37.64
C LEU A 251 68.78 -55.14 -37.69
N ARG A 252 69.26 -54.77 -38.88
CA ARG A 252 69.40 -53.37 -39.25
C ARG A 252 68.40 -53.08 -40.37
N VAL A 253 67.42 -52.21 -40.07
CA VAL A 253 66.31 -51.64 -40.90
C VAL A 253 64.89 -52.20 -40.58
N PRO A 254 63.93 -51.35 -40.14
CA PRO A 254 64.13 -50.09 -39.44
C PRO A 254 63.23 -49.99 -38.21
N VAL A 255 63.84 -49.99 -37.03
CA VAL A 255 63.22 -49.49 -35.78
C VAL A 255 62.63 -48.08 -36.00
N SER A 256 63.15 -47.32 -36.98
CA SER A 256 62.66 -46.01 -37.43
C SER A 256 61.24 -46.02 -38.03
N ASN A 257 60.83 -47.02 -38.83
CA ASN A 257 59.46 -47.01 -39.42
C ASN A 257 58.40 -47.39 -38.39
N ILE A 258 58.69 -48.37 -37.53
CA ILE A 258 57.77 -48.77 -36.45
C ILE A 258 57.63 -47.63 -35.43
N SER A 259 58.75 -46.98 -35.07
CA SER A 259 58.76 -45.79 -34.21
C SER A 259 57.96 -44.62 -34.83
N CYS A 260 58.10 -44.38 -36.14
CA CYS A 260 57.34 -43.35 -36.87
C CYS A 260 55.82 -43.65 -36.88
N CYS A 261 55.41 -44.89 -37.14
CA CYS A 261 54.00 -45.29 -37.09
C CYS A 261 53.38 -45.15 -35.68
N LEU A 262 54.15 -45.43 -34.62
CA LEU A 262 53.71 -45.24 -33.24
C LEU A 262 53.59 -43.75 -32.88
N PHE A 263 54.53 -42.92 -33.31
CA PHE A 263 54.48 -41.47 -33.12
C PHE A 263 53.27 -40.86 -33.84
N GLN A 264 52.96 -41.29 -35.06
CA GLN A 264 51.79 -40.82 -35.79
C GLN A 264 50.47 -41.21 -35.11
N LYS A 265 50.38 -42.42 -34.54
CA LYS A 265 49.20 -42.84 -33.74
C LYS A 265 49.09 -42.01 -32.46
N LYS A 266 50.22 -41.76 -31.78
CA LYS A 266 50.28 -40.90 -30.59
C LYS A 266 49.80 -39.48 -30.90
N CYS A 267 50.30 -38.84 -31.95
CA CYS A 267 49.87 -37.49 -32.33
C CYS A 267 48.39 -37.43 -32.72
N LYS A 268 47.82 -38.49 -33.32
CA LYS A 268 46.37 -38.55 -33.60
C LYS A 268 45.55 -38.58 -32.31
N VAL A 269 45.96 -39.40 -31.34
CA VAL A 269 45.32 -39.47 -30.02
C VAL A 269 45.48 -38.15 -29.27
N GLU A 270 46.66 -37.53 -29.32
CA GLU A 270 46.91 -36.21 -28.71
C GLU A 270 46.03 -35.12 -29.34
N MET A 271 45.87 -35.11 -30.67
CA MET A 271 44.93 -34.20 -31.34
C MET A 271 43.47 -34.44 -30.96
N GLU A 272 43.07 -35.70 -30.74
CA GLU A 272 41.73 -36.02 -30.26
C GLU A 272 41.53 -35.52 -28.83
N ILE A 273 42.51 -35.72 -27.94
CA ILE A 273 42.51 -35.20 -26.58
C ILE A 273 42.41 -33.66 -26.58
N GLU A 274 43.22 -32.98 -27.38
CA GLU A 274 43.21 -31.51 -27.49
C GLU A 274 41.83 -31.00 -27.96
N LYS A 275 41.20 -31.69 -28.92
CA LYS A 275 39.83 -31.37 -29.36
C LYS A 275 38.81 -31.56 -28.24
N TRP A 276 38.95 -32.60 -27.43
CA TRP A 276 38.04 -32.81 -26.29
C TRP A 276 38.24 -31.76 -25.20
N ILE A 277 39.49 -31.35 -24.94
CA ILE A 277 39.80 -30.25 -24.01
C ILE A 277 39.16 -28.95 -24.49
N GLN A 278 39.36 -28.58 -25.77
CA GLN A 278 38.78 -27.36 -26.32
C GLN A 278 37.24 -27.35 -26.28
N LYS A 279 36.60 -28.50 -26.53
CA LYS A 279 35.14 -28.63 -26.39
C LYS A 279 34.69 -28.46 -24.95
N TYR A 280 35.41 -29.05 -24.00
CA TYR A 280 35.12 -28.92 -22.58
C TYR A 280 35.30 -27.48 -22.11
N ASP A 281 36.40 -26.82 -22.48
CA ASP A 281 36.65 -25.42 -22.10
C ASP A 281 35.59 -24.48 -22.70
N ALA A 282 35.14 -24.74 -23.93
CA ALA A 282 34.05 -24.00 -24.56
C ALA A 282 32.71 -24.20 -23.83
N ASP A 283 32.31 -25.45 -23.58
CA ASP A 283 31.06 -25.78 -22.86
C ASP A 283 31.08 -25.22 -21.42
N MET A 284 32.21 -25.32 -20.72
CA MET A 284 32.39 -24.71 -19.40
C MET A 284 32.29 -23.18 -19.45
N GLY A 285 32.84 -22.54 -20.48
CA GLY A 285 32.74 -21.10 -20.70
C GLY A 285 31.30 -20.65 -20.96
N GLU A 286 30.57 -21.37 -21.82
CA GLU A 286 29.15 -21.13 -22.09
C GLU A 286 28.31 -21.28 -20.82
N LYS A 287 28.54 -22.34 -20.04
CA LYS A 287 27.83 -22.56 -18.77
C LYS A 287 28.15 -21.50 -17.72
N GLN A 288 29.39 -21.00 -17.70
CA GLN A 288 29.78 -19.91 -16.81
C GLN A 288 29.11 -18.60 -17.20
N ALA A 289 29.04 -18.28 -18.50
CA ALA A 289 28.33 -17.10 -18.99
C ALA A 289 26.82 -17.16 -18.68
N GLU A 290 26.18 -18.31 -18.94
CA GLU A 290 24.77 -18.54 -18.58
C GLU A 290 24.53 -18.35 -17.08
N TYR A 291 25.44 -18.87 -16.24
CA TYR A 291 25.35 -18.72 -14.79
C TYR A 291 25.45 -17.26 -14.35
N GLU A 292 26.38 -16.49 -14.93
CA GLU A 292 26.58 -15.08 -14.62
C GLU A 292 25.37 -14.23 -15.04
N GLU A 293 24.79 -14.50 -16.21
CA GLU A 293 23.55 -13.86 -16.67
C GLU A 293 22.38 -14.14 -15.74
N LEU A 294 22.16 -15.42 -15.38
CA LEU A 294 21.10 -15.79 -14.44
C LEU A 294 21.32 -15.19 -13.04
N TYR A 295 22.57 -15.11 -12.59
CA TYR A 295 22.89 -14.51 -11.30
C TYR A 295 22.62 -13.01 -11.29
N ALA A 296 22.92 -12.31 -12.39
CA ALA A 296 22.59 -10.89 -12.52
C ALA A 296 21.09 -10.66 -12.41
N LEU A 297 20.28 -11.41 -13.18
CA LEU A 297 18.82 -11.34 -13.10
C LEU A 297 18.29 -11.67 -11.70
N TYR A 298 18.79 -12.74 -11.09
CA TYR A 298 18.43 -13.10 -9.71
C TYR A 298 18.73 -11.99 -8.71
N SER A 299 19.87 -11.32 -8.85
CA SER A 299 20.25 -10.22 -7.96
C SER A 299 19.34 -9.00 -8.10
N GLU A 300 18.90 -8.70 -9.32
CA GLU A 300 17.92 -7.64 -9.61
C GLU A 300 16.54 -7.99 -9.05
N GLU A 301 16.05 -9.21 -9.30
CA GLU A 301 14.77 -9.69 -8.76
C GLU A 301 14.79 -9.69 -7.23
N LYS A 302 15.90 -10.11 -6.62
CA LYS A 302 16.07 -10.09 -5.17
C LYS A 302 15.97 -8.66 -4.61
N ALA A 303 16.54 -7.68 -5.30
CA ALA A 303 16.44 -6.27 -4.91
C ALA A 303 15.01 -5.70 -5.09
N GLN A 304 14.29 -6.13 -6.13
CA GLN A 304 12.89 -5.76 -6.32
C GLN A 304 12.00 -6.35 -5.21
N VAL A 305 12.24 -7.60 -4.82
CA VAL A 305 11.51 -8.25 -3.73
C VAL A 305 11.74 -7.53 -2.41
N SER A 306 12.97 -7.15 -2.07
CA SER A 306 13.23 -6.40 -0.84
C SER A 306 12.52 -5.04 -0.83
N LEU A 307 12.53 -4.32 -1.95
CA LEU A 307 11.84 -3.04 -2.07
C LEU A 307 10.32 -3.18 -1.95
N LEU A 308 9.74 -4.24 -2.50
CA LEU A 308 8.31 -4.53 -2.35
C LEU A 308 7.95 -4.93 -0.92
N GLN A 309 8.83 -5.67 -0.23
CA GLN A 309 8.65 -6.03 1.18
C GLN A 309 8.62 -4.79 2.07
N GLU A 310 9.57 -3.86 1.90
CA GLU A 310 9.59 -2.59 2.64
C GLU A 310 8.30 -1.78 2.42
N LYS A 311 7.84 -1.67 1.16
CA LYS A 311 6.56 -1.00 0.85
C LYS A 311 5.37 -1.71 1.50
N HIS A 312 5.36 -3.04 1.51
CA HIS A 312 4.30 -3.82 2.11
C HIS A 312 4.25 -3.64 3.63
N GLU A 313 5.39 -3.56 4.30
CA GLU A 313 5.48 -3.29 5.74
C GLU A 313 4.88 -1.93 6.10
N VAL A 314 5.17 -0.88 5.33
CA VAL A 314 4.57 0.45 5.52
C VAL A 314 3.04 0.39 5.36
N LEU A 315 2.55 -0.28 4.32
CA LEU A 315 1.11 -0.43 4.08
C LEU A 315 0.39 -1.18 5.21
N ILE A 316 1.03 -2.19 5.81
CA ILE A 316 0.47 -2.91 6.97
C ILE A 316 0.32 -1.94 8.16
N GLN A 317 1.33 -1.11 8.41
CA GLN A 317 1.28 -0.13 9.50
C GLN A 317 0.15 0.88 9.27
N GLU A 318 0.05 1.46 8.07
CA GLU A 318 -1.04 2.40 7.71
C GLU A 318 -2.42 1.74 7.84
N TYR A 319 -2.57 0.50 7.37
CA TYR A 319 -3.82 -0.24 7.50
C TYR A 319 -4.22 -0.44 8.97
N SER A 320 -3.26 -0.79 9.84
CA SER A 320 -3.51 -0.98 11.26
C SER A 320 -3.98 0.33 11.93
N GLN A 321 -3.35 1.46 11.61
CA GLN A 321 -3.74 2.78 12.11
C GLN A 321 -5.15 3.16 11.65
N ILE A 322 -5.47 2.98 10.37
CA ILE A 322 -6.81 3.25 9.83
C ILE A 322 -7.86 2.36 10.50
N ALA A 323 -7.54 1.08 10.75
CA ALA A 323 -8.44 0.15 11.42
C ALA A 323 -8.71 0.57 12.88
N GLU A 324 -7.68 0.98 13.62
CA GLU A 324 -7.79 1.49 14.98
C GLU A 324 -8.62 2.78 15.03
N GLU A 325 -8.34 3.75 14.15
CA GLU A 325 -9.11 5.00 14.06
C GLU A 325 -10.60 4.75 13.77
N ARG A 326 -10.90 3.80 12.88
CA ARG A 326 -12.28 3.40 12.58
C ARG A 326 -12.97 2.77 13.79
N SER A 327 -12.27 1.92 14.54
CA SER A 327 -12.77 1.30 15.77
C SER A 327 -13.11 2.37 16.83
N VAL A 328 -12.20 3.32 17.06
CA VAL A 328 -12.40 4.43 18.00
C VAL A 328 -13.59 5.30 17.56
N ARG A 329 -13.69 5.63 16.28
CA ARG A 329 -14.80 6.44 15.74
C ARG A 329 -16.15 5.75 15.93
N GLN A 330 -16.23 4.44 15.68
CA GLN A 330 -17.45 3.66 15.91
C GLN A 330 -17.82 3.61 17.39
N GLN A 331 -16.84 3.42 18.27
CA GLN A 331 -17.08 3.40 19.71
C GLN A 331 -17.61 4.74 20.22
N LYS A 332 -17.04 5.86 19.73
CA LYS A 332 -17.52 7.20 20.07
C LYS A 332 -18.93 7.47 19.57
N GLN A 333 -19.24 7.11 18.32
CA GLN A 333 -20.62 7.22 17.80
C GLN A 333 -21.61 6.41 18.64
N LYS A 334 -21.22 5.22 19.09
CA LYS A 334 -22.05 4.41 19.97
C LYS A 334 -22.27 5.08 21.33
N GLN A 335 -21.21 5.61 21.93
CA GLN A 335 -21.30 6.37 23.18
C GLN A 335 -22.21 7.59 23.04
N ASP A 336 -22.01 8.41 22.00
CA ASP A 336 -22.85 9.59 21.74
C ASP A 336 -24.33 9.19 21.53
N SER A 337 -24.58 8.06 20.86
CA SER A 337 -25.94 7.54 20.67
C SER A 337 -26.59 7.07 21.98
N ASP A 338 -25.84 6.38 22.83
CA ASP A 338 -26.31 5.91 24.14
C ASP A 338 -26.58 7.12 25.06
N GLU A 339 -25.68 8.11 25.07
CA GLU A 339 -25.86 9.37 25.79
C GLU A 339 -27.11 10.12 25.31
N LEU A 340 -27.29 10.27 24.00
CA LEU A 340 -28.47 10.92 23.43
C LEU A 340 -29.77 10.20 23.84
N VAL A 341 -29.79 8.87 23.85
CA VAL A 341 -30.94 8.08 24.31
C VAL A 341 -31.23 8.36 25.78
N THR A 342 -30.20 8.37 26.64
CA THR A 342 -30.40 8.67 28.07
C THR A 342 -30.92 10.08 28.30
N MET A 343 -30.38 11.09 27.61
CA MET A 343 -30.85 12.47 27.66
C MET A 343 -32.30 12.59 27.19
N THR A 344 -32.65 11.92 26.10
CA THR A 344 -34.01 11.92 25.54
C THR A 344 -35.01 11.28 26.51
N LEU A 345 -34.65 10.17 27.15
CA LEU A 345 -35.48 9.52 28.17
C LEU A 345 -35.68 10.43 29.39
N ALA A 346 -34.62 11.10 29.85
CA ALA A 346 -34.69 12.06 30.95
C ALA A 346 -35.60 13.25 30.60
N ALA A 347 -35.40 13.87 29.44
CA ALA A 347 -36.24 14.97 28.95
C ALA A 347 -37.71 14.56 28.84
N THR A 348 -37.99 13.37 28.28
CA THR A 348 -39.35 12.83 28.15
C THR A 348 -40.02 12.68 29.52
N ARG A 349 -39.29 12.19 30.54
CA ARG A 349 -39.81 12.06 31.91
C ARG A 349 -40.14 13.43 32.53
N ILE A 350 -39.25 14.40 32.39
CA ILE A 350 -39.44 15.77 32.90
C ILE A 350 -40.67 16.41 32.23
N GLN A 351 -40.73 16.35 30.90
CA GLN A 351 -41.82 16.93 30.14
C GLN A 351 -43.16 16.25 30.46
N ALA A 352 -43.19 14.92 30.61
CA ALA A 352 -44.40 14.20 31.01
C ALA A 352 -44.87 14.63 32.40
N PHE A 353 -43.95 14.80 33.36
CA PHE A 353 -44.28 15.30 34.70
C PHE A 353 -44.85 16.73 34.65
N TRP A 354 -44.22 17.63 33.90
CA TRP A 354 -44.66 19.01 33.72
C TRP A 354 -46.03 19.10 33.05
N ARG A 355 -46.23 18.41 31.92
CA ARG A 355 -47.54 18.32 31.24
C ARG A 355 -48.61 17.80 32.20
N GLY A 356 -48.30 16.78 32.98
CA GLY A 356 -49.19 16.27 34.03
C GLY A 356 -49.50 17.30 35.13
N TYR A 357 -48.49 18.04 35.60
CA TYR A 357 -48.66 19.11 36.59
C TYR A 357 -49.55 20.23 36.04
N LEU A 358 -49.29 20.69 34.82
CA LEU A 358 -50.05 21.76 34.16
C LEU A 358 -51.53 21.39 34.03
N VAL A 359 -51.84 20.17 33.58
CA VAL A 359 -53.21 19.67 33.52
C VAL A 359 -53.85 19.68 34.92
N ARG A 360 -53.16 19.14 35.94
CA ARG A 360 -53.68 19.12 37.32
C ARG A 360 -53.89 20.53 37.90
N SER A 361 -53.02 21.49 37.58
CA SER A 361 -53.16 22.87 38.05
C SER A 361 -54.38 23.56 37.41
N LEU A 362 -54.57 23.39 36.10
CA LEU A 362 -55.74 23.89 35.37
C LEU A 362 -57.05 23.29 35.89
N PHE A 363 -57.07 21.98 36.17
CA PHE A 363 -58.23 21.32 36.78
C PHE A 363 -58.51 21.81 38.21
N LYS A 364 -57.49 22.12 39.02
CA LYS A 364 -57.67 22.74 40.35
C LYS A 364 -58.33 24.12 40.25
N ILE A 365 -57.93 24.95 39.28
CA ILE A 365 -58.52 26.29 39.05
C ILE A 365 -59.98 26.16 38.59
N LYS A 366 -60.26 25.26 37.62
CA LYS A 366 -61.63 24.99 37.16
C LYS A 366 -62.54 24.47 38.28
N ARG A 367 -62.05 23.56 39.14
CA ARG A 367 -62.79 23.10 40.33
C ARG A 367 -63.10 24.22 41.32
N LYS A 368 -62.16 25.15 41.57
CA LYS A 368 -62.41 26.33 42.43
C LYS A 368 -63.45 27.29 41.84
N LYS A 369 -63.44 27.54 40.51
CA LYS A 369 -64.48 28.35 39.84
C LYS A 369 -65.87 27.70 39.92
N LYS A 370 -65.97 26.37 39.73
CA LYS A 370 -67.25 25.64 39.81
C LYS A 370 -67.86 25.68 41.22
N LYS A 371 -67.04 25.74 42.28
CA LYS A 371 -67.50 25.93 43.68
C LYS A 371 -68.00 27.35 43.99
N LYS A 372 -67.56 28.38 43.24
CA LYS A 372 -67.99 29.79 43.41
C LYS A 372 -69.29 30.14 42.66
N GLY A 373 -69.67 29.36 41.65
CA GLY A 373 -70.89 29.60 40.84
C GLY A 373 -72.13 28.79 41.26
N GLY A 374 -72.04 27.97 42.30
CA GLY A 374 -73.15 27.13 42.80
C GLY A 374 -73.96 27.73 43.96
N GLY A 375 -73.74 29.01 44.29
CA GLY A 375 -74.53 29.75 45.27
C GLY A 375 -75.47 30.71 44.55
N LYS A 376 -76.59 30.22 44.07
CA LYS A 376 -77.80 30.98 43.77
C LYS A 376 -78.99 30.10 44.07
#